data_AF-A0A2V8EZU0-F1
#
_entry.id   AF-A0A2V8EZU0-F1
#
_cell.length_a   1.000
_cell.length_b   1.000
_cell.length_c   1.000
_cell.angle_alpha   90.00
_cell.angle_beta   90.00
_cell.angle_gamma   90.00
#
_symmetry.space_group_name_H-M   'P 1'
#
loop_
_entity.id
_entity.type
_entity.pdbx_description
1 polymer ?
#
loop_
_entity_poly.entity_id
_entity_poly.type
_entity_poly.pdbx_seq_one_letter_code
_entity_poly.pdbx_strand_id
1 'polypeptide(L)'
;MKATLTLTACALTLAVSVLHAQRGRGQVTGPAPKVNIVQSIGCAERKAGNPATWWLTRAAEATATESNFFNANEVEASKTLSLGSNAYQLIGVADFLDKDGLLQEGQRSQFTTRDTANASGQLRAGRKVIVKGLLIDADGQRRINLTQVVSVSDTCQ
;
A
#
# COMPACT_ATOMS: atom_id res chain seq x y z
N MET A 1 -78.78 -34.19 -19.27
CA MET A 1 -77.97 -35.01 -20.17
C MET A 1 -77.10 -34.08 -21.01
N LYS A 2 -75.76 -34.24 -20.98
CA LYS A 2 -74.76 -33.72 -21.95
C LYS A 2 -74.69 -32.17 -22.10
N ALA A 3 -73.59 -31.49 -22.33
CA ALA A 3 -72.17 -31.81 -22.44
C ALA A 3 -71.37 -30.51 -22.23
N THR A 4 -70.14 -30.66 -21.75
CA THR A 4 -69.05 -29.69 -21.65
C THR A 4 -68.70 -29.06 -23.00
N LEU A 5 -68.29 -27.79 -23.01
CA LEU A 5 -67.41 -27.24 -24.06
C LEU A 5 -66.35 -26.34 -23.43
N THR A 6 -65.15 -26.91 -23.43
CA THR A 6 -63.87 -26.38 -22.97
C THR A 6 -63.36 -25.36 -23.99
N LEU A 7 -62.98 -24.16 -23.53
CA LEU A 7 -62.23 -23.20 -24.34
C LEU A 7 -60.75 -23.29 -23.96
N THR A 8 -60.00 -23.97 -24.81
CA THR A 8 -58.55 -24.08 -24.79
C THR A 8 -57.95 -22.77 -25.30
N ALA A 9 -57.15 -22.08 -24.48
CA ALA A 9 -56.28 -21.01 -24.94
C ALA A 9 -54.83 -21.53 -25.02
N CYS A 10 -54.26 -21.40 -26.21
CA CYS A 10 -52.95 -21.87 -26.62
C CYS A 10 -51.79 -21.13 -25.91
N ALA A 11 -50.69 -21.87 -25.77
CA ALA A 11 -49.43 -21.49 -25.15
C ALA A 11 -48.65 -20.40 -25.91
N LEU A 12 -47.83 -19.62 -25.18
CA LEU A 12 -46.36 -19.63 -25.29
C LEU A 12 -45.77 -18.56 -24.35
N THR A 13 -45.25 -18.96 -23.20
CA THR A 13 -44.30 -18.13 -22.43
C THR A 13 -42.96 -18.83 -22.42
N LEU A 14 -42.03 -18.32 -23.22
CA LEU A 14 -40.62 -18.69 -23.21
C LEU A 14 -40.05 -18.37 -21.81
N ALA A 15 -39.94 -19.39 -20.97
CA ALA A 15 -39.17 -19.33 -19.74
C ALA A 15 -37.68 -19.30 -20.08
N VAL A 16 -37.11 -18.10 -20.18
CA VAL A 16 -35.65 -17.95 -20.22
C VAL A 16 -35.15 -18.01 -18.77
N SER A 17 -34.73 -19.20 -18.35
CA SER A 17 -34.06 -19.43 -17.07
C SER A 17 -32.67 -18.78 -17.09
N VAL A 18 -32.56 -17.51 -16.70
CA VAL A 18 -31.26 -16.89 -16.43
C VAL A 18 -30.87 -17.14 -14.96
N LEU A 19 -30.54 -18.40 -14.65
CA LEU A 19 -29.71 -18.71 -13.49
C LEU A 19 -28.24 -18.58 -13.93
N HIS A 20 -27.70 -17.37 -13.86
CA HIS A 20 -26.26 -17.15 -13.92
C HIS A 20 -25.81 -16.34 -12.71
N ALA A 21 -25.37 -17.09 -11.69
CA ALA A 21 -24.30 -16.77 -10.76
C ALA A 21 -24.14 -15.30 -10.33
N GLN A 22 -24.81 -14.92 -9.24
CA GLN A 22 -24.27 -13.93 -8.30
C GLN A 22 -23.99 -14.59 -6.95
N ARG A 23 -23.11 -15.60 -6.94
CA ARG A 23 -22.42 -16.02 -5.70
C ARG A 23 -21.14 -15.21 -5.61
N GLY A 24 -21.05 -14.35 -4.59
CA GLY A 24 -19.76 -13.84 -4.12
C GLY A 24 -19.52 -12.33 -4.21
N ARG A 25 -20.51 -11.50 -3.89
CA ARG A 25 -20.21 -10.24 -3.17
C ARG A 25 -21.19 -10.12 -2.03
N GLY A 26 -20.83 -10.70 -0.89
CA GLY A 26 -21.42 -10.29 0.37
C GLY A 26 -21.28 -8.77 0.45
N GLN A 27 -22.41 -8.08 0.56
CA GLN A 27 -22.44 -6.65 0.79
C GLN A 27 -21.62 -6.39 2.07
N VAL A 28 -20.54 -5.63 1.97
CA VAL A 28 -19.73 -5.25 3.14
C VAL A 28 -20.60 -4.33 3.98
N THR A 29 -21.38 -4.90 4.90
CA THR A 29 -22.21 -4.17 5.86
C THR A 29 -21.36 -3.89 7.09
N GLY A 30 -20.46 -2.94 6.96
CA GLY A 30 -19.62 -2.44 8.06
C GLY A 30 -18.96 -1.13 7.64
N PRO A 31 -18.58 -0.25 8.58
CA PRO A 31 -17.77 0.90 8.24
C PRO A 31 -16.50 0.42 7.52
N ALA A 32 -16.12 1.10 6.43
CA ALA A 32 -14.87 0.81 5.74
C ALA A 32 -13.71 0.86 6.75
N PRO A 33 -12.75 -0.08 6.71
CA PRO A 33 -11.62 -0.04 7.63
C PRO A 33 -10.86 1.28 7.44
N LYS A 34 -10.88 2.12 8.47
CA LYS A 34 -10.00 3.29 8.56
C LYS A 34 -8.61 2.77 8.90
N VAL A 35 -7.79 2.50 7.89
CA VAL A 35 -6.39 2.13 8.11
C VAL A 35 -5.66 3.38 8.59
N ASN A 36 -5.14 3.32 9.82
CA ASN A 36 -4.39 4.45 10.38
C ASN A 36 -3.11 4.67 9.57
N ILE A 37 -2.86 5.91 9.18
CA ILE A 37 -1.53 6.32 8.75
C ILE A 37 -0.66 6.35 9.99
N VAL A 38 0.48 5.67 9.91
CA VAL A 38 1.46 5.58 10.96
C VAL A 38 2.73 6.32 10.60
N GLN A 39 3.51 6.64 11.60
CA GLN A 39 4.87 7.16 11.48
C GLN A 39 5.84 6.20 12.17
N SER A 40 7.03 6.05 11.59
CA SER A 40 8.15 5.40 12.26
C SER A 40 9.47 6.01 11.77
N ILE A 41 10.50 5.94 12.62
CA ILE A 41 11.86 6.34 12.30
C ILE A 41 12.77 5.11 12.38
N GLY A 42 13.71 5.00 11.46
CA GLY A 42 14.61 3.85 11.40
C GLY A 42 15.67 4.00 10.33
N CYS A 43 16.36 2.91 10.06
CA CYS A 43 17.38 2.82 9.03
C CYS A 43 16.79 2.27 7.74
N ALA A 44 17.03 2.98 6.64
CA ALA A 44 16.71 2.48 5.32
C ALA A 44 17.74 1.41 4.93
N GLU A 45 17.28 0.19 4.67
CA GLU A 45 18.10 -0.91 4.19
C GLU A 45 17.52 -1.51 2.92
N ARG A 46 18.38 -1.76 1.94
CA ARG A 46 18.04 -2.53 0.75
C ARG A 46 18.57 -3.95 0.92
N LYS A 47 17.68 -4.91 1.06
CA LYS A 47 18.04 -6.33 1.16
C LYS A 47 18.09 -6.96 -0.23
N ALA A 48 19.17 -7.68 -0.50
CA ALA A 48 19.36 -8.41 -1.75
C ALA A 48 18.29 -9.51 -1.91
N GLY A 49 17.96 -9.82 -3.17
CA GLY A 49 16.92 -10.78 -3.53
C GLY A 49 16.46 -10.55 -4.97
N ASN A 50 15.51 -11.36 -5.44
CA ASN A 50 14.83 -11.17 -6.72
C ASN A 50 13.30 -11.23 -6.54
N PRO A 51 12.60 -10.08 -6.42
CA PRO A 51 13.15 -8.72 -6.44
C PRO A 51 13.89 -8.37 -5.14
N ALA A 52 14.77 -7.37 -5.20
CA ALA A 52 15.33 -6.77 -3.99
C ALA A 52 14.21 -6.08 -3.18
N THR A 53 14.35 -6.02 -1.86
CA THR A 53 13.32 -5.44 -0.98
C THR A 53 13.89 -4.31 -0.13
N TRP A 54 13.05 -3.33 0.17
CA TRP A 54 13.38 -2.21 1.05
C TRP A 54 12.79 -2.41 2.43
N TRP A 55 13.56 -2.01 3.44
CA TRP A 55 13.22 -2.21 4.85
C TRP A 55 13.55 -0.97 5.66
N LEU A 56 12.71 -0.70 6.65
CA LEU A 56 13.01 0.18 7.77
C LEU A 56 13.44 -0.71 8.94
N THR A 57 14.74 -0.81 9.19
CA THR A 57 15.33 -1.60 10.27
C THR A 57 15.71 -0.72 11.45
N ARG A 58 15.99 -1.32 12.61
CA ARG A 58 16.19 -0.59 13.88
C ARG A 58 15.10 0.47 14.10
N ALA A 59 13.88 0.11 13.71
CA ALA A 59 12.79 1.05 13.63
C ALA A 59 12.17 1.24 15.02
N ALA A 60 11.78 2.48 15.34
CA ALA A 60 10.87 2.73 16.44
C ALA A 60 9.52 2.05 16.17
N GLU A 61 8.76 1.77 17.22
CA GLU A 61 7.39 1.27 17.05
C GLU A 61 6.55 2.27 16.26
N ALA A 62 5.78 1.77 15.29
CA ALA A 62 4.99 2.62 14.43
C ALA A 62 3.78 3.17 15.21
N THR A 63 3.62 4.49 15.21
CA THR A 63 2.55 5.17 15.94
C THR A 63 1.59 5.86 14.99
N ALA A 64 0.29 5.86 15.31
CA ALA A 64 -0.71 6.53 14.49
C ALA A 64 -0.43 8.05 14.42
N THR A 65 -0.73 8.63 13.26
CA THR A 65 -0.55 10.07 13.01
C THR A 65 -1.89 10.72 12.69
N GLU A 66 -2.02 12.00 13.04
CA GLU A 66 -3.19 12.81 12.69
C GLU A 66 -3.10 13.42 11.27
N SER A 67 -1.89 13.54 10.72
CA SER A 67 -1.61 14.14 9.42
C SER A 67 -0.76 13.25 8.54
N ASN A 68 -1.11 13.17 7.25
CA ASN A 68 -0.42 12.38 6.24
C ASN A 68 0.91 13.01 5.77
N PHE A 69 1.09 14.31 5.99
CA PHE A 69 2.26 15.06 5.54
C PHE A 69 3.15 15.44 6.71
N PHE A 70 4.44 15.59 6.45
CA PHE A 70 5.36 16.22 7.40
C PHE A 70 5.38 17.73 7.18
N ASN A 71 5.32 18.49 8.27
CA ASN A 71 5.72 19.89 8.28
C ASN A 71 7.19 20.04 8.74
N ALA A 72 7.77 21.22 8.58
CA ALA A 72 9.16 21.48 8.91
C ALA A 72 9.50 21.20 10.39
N ASN A 73 8.60 21.53 11.32
CA ASN A 73 8.81 21.30 12.74
C ASN A 73 8.83 19.81 13.08
N GLU A 74 7.96 19.00 12.46
CA GLU A 74 7.97 17.54 12.61
C GLU A 74 9.27 16.94 12.08
N VAL A 75 9.79 17.44 10.94
CA VAL A 75 11.08 16.99 10.39
C VAL A 75 12.22 17.35 11.31
N GLU A 76 12.29 18.58 11.82
CA GLU A 76 13.36 18.98 12.75
C GLU A 76 13.31 18.17 14.06
N ALA A 77 12.12 17.98 14.64
CA ALA A 77 11.93 17.16 15.82
C ALA A 77 12.33 15.70 15.59
N SER A 78 12.16 15.18 14.36
CA SER A 78 12.49 13.79 14.06
C SER A 78 13.99 13.47 14.13
N LYS A 79 14.86 14.47 13.94
CA LYS A 79 16.32 14.26 13.92
C LYS A 79 16.82 13.68 15.24
N THR A 80 16.19 14.07 16.35
CA THR A 80 16.56 13.64 17.72
C THR A 80 15.82 12.39 18.18
N LEU A 81 14.87 11.86 17.41
CA LEU A 81 14.17 10.63 17.78
C LEU A 81 15.13 9.45 17.83
N SER A 82 14.96 8.63 18.86
CA SER A 82 15.75 7.40 19.04
C SER A 82 15.30 6.33 18.05
N LEU A 83 16.26 5.50 17.64
CA LEU A 83 15.99 4.25 16.93
C LEU A 83 15.34 3.23 17.88
N GLY A 84 14.81 2.14 17.31
CA GLY A 84 14.23 1.03 18.06
C GLY A 84 14.78 -0.32 17.60
N SER A 85 14.01 -1.38 17.84
CA SER A 85 14.37 -2.77 17.53
C SER A 85 13.47 -3.42 16.48
N ASN A 86 12.46 -2.70 15.97
CA ASN A 86 11.52 -3.24 15.00
C ASN A 86 12.12 -3.28 13.58
N ALA A 87 11.45 -4.03 12.72
CA ALA A 87 11.68 -4.01 11.29
C ALA A 87 10.34 -3.99 10.53
N TYR A 88 10.25 -3.11 9.53
CA TYR A 88 9.10 -3.03 8.63
C TYR A 88 9.59 -3.17 7.20
N GLN A 89 8.95 -4.03 6.41
CA GLN A 89 9.17 -4.00 4.98
C GLN A 89 8.49 -2.76 4.39
N LEU A 90 9.22 -2.00 3.57
CA LEU A 90 8.71 -0.83 2.89
C LEU A 90 8.20 -1.22 1.51
N ILE A 91 6.97 -0.81 1.20
CA ILE A 91 6.35 -0.98 -0.12
C ILE A 91 5.90 0.39 -0.67
N GLY A 92 5.70 0.49 -1.98
CA GLY A 92 5.41 1.79 -2.61
C GLY A 92 6.63 2.71 -2.67
N VAL A 93 7.84 2.16 -2.81
CA VAL A 93 9.11 2.89 -2.64
C VAL A 93 9.53 3.76 -3.82
N ALA A 94 9.01 3.49 -5.02
CA ALA A 94 9.57 3.99 -6.28
C ALA A 94 9.79 5.51 -6.31
N ASP A 95 8.81 6.29 -5.87
CA ASP A 95 8.85 7.76 -5.89
C ASP A 95 9.82 8.34 -4.83
N PHE A 96 10.30 7.50 -3.91
CA PHE A 96 11.23 7.87 -2.85
C PHE A 96 12.69 7.46 -3.14
N LEU A 97 12.90 6.63 -4.16
CA LEU A 97 14.24 6.27 -4.63
C LEU A 97 14.87 7.42 -5.42
N ASP A 98 16.14 7.27 -5.78
CA ASP A 98 16.69 8.10 -6.85
C ASP A 98 16.16 7.65 -8.22
N LYS A 99 16.44 8.44 -9.26
CA LYS A 99 15.93 8.19 -10.61
C LYS A 99 16.36 6.83 -11.16
N ASP A 100 17.57 6.38 -10.83
CA ASP A 100 18.09 5.09 -11.31
C ASP A 100 17.43 3.92 -10.56
N GLY A 101 17.22 4.06 -9.25
CA GLY A 101 16.47 3.13 -8.44
C GLY A 101 15.02 3.00 -8.90
N LEU A 102 14.32 4.12 -9.16
CA LEU A 102 12.96 4.11 -9.66
C LEU A 102 12.83 3.30 -10.96
N LEU A 103 13.75 3.48 -11.91
CA LEU A 103 13.71 2.78 -13.20
C LEU A 103 13.95 1.28 -13.09
N GLN A 104 14.56 0.81 -11.99
CA GLN A 104 14.76 -0.61 -11.69
C GLN A 104 13.52 -1.26 -11.04
N GLU A 105 12.54 -0.48 -10.58
CA GLU A 105 11.34 -1.01 -9.93
C GLU A 105 10.34 -1.53 -10.98
N GLY A 106 10.10 -2.84 -10.96
CA GLY A 106 9.11 -3.51 -11.81
C GLY A 106 9.35 -3.24 -13.31
N GLN A 107 8.33 -2.66 -13.98
CA GLN A 107 8.39 -2.31 -15.40
C GLN A 107 8.52 -0.80 -15.64
N ARG A 108 8.96 -0.02 -14.64
CA ARG A 108 8.97 1.45 -14.72
C ARG A 108 9.76 2.00 -15.92
N SER A 109 10.86 1.35 -16.28
CA SER A 109 11.66 1.70 -17.46
C SER A 109 10.91 1.61 -18.80
N GLN A 110 9.76 0.92 -18.85
CA GLN A 110 8.92 0.86 -20.06
C GLN A 110 8.03 2.11 -20.22
N PHE A 111 7.82 2.87 -19.15
CA PHE A 111 6.85 3.97 -19.11
C PHE A 111 7.45 5.32 -18.67
N THR A 112 8.73 5.35 -18.33
CA THR A 112 9.42 6.53 -17.78
C THR A 112 10.89 6.50 -18.17
N THR A 113 11.48 7.67 -18.38
CA THR A 113 12.93 7.83 -18.60
C THR A 113 13.56 8.51 -17.41
N ARG A 114 14.90 8.50 -17.33
CA ARG A 114 15.63 9.20 -16.26
C ARG A 114 15.27 10.69 -16.22
N ASP A 115 15.10 11.32 -17.37
CA ASP A 115 14.83 12.76 -17.47
C ASP A 115 13.42 13.10 -16.98
N THR A 116 12.44 12.24 -17.23
CA THR A 116 11.04 12.44 -16.84
C THR A 116 10.65 11.81 -15.51
N ALA A 117 11.54 11.02 -14.89
CA ALA A 117 11.29 10.38 -13.61
C ALA A 117 11.11 11.40 -12.47
N ASN A 118 9.97 11.29 -11.77
CA ASN A 118 9.70 12.02 -10.53
C ASN A 118 10.13 11.15 -9.34
N ALA A 119 11.38 11.34 -8.88
CA ALA A 119 11.98 10.55 -7.82
C ALA A 119 12.71 11.46 -6.84
N SER A 120 12.34 11.42 -5.56
CA SER A 120 12.86 12.37 -4.55
C SER A 120 14.26 12.03 -4.03
N GLY A 121 14.70 10.77 -4.17
CA GLY A 121 16.01 10.30 -3.69
C GLY A 121 16.17 10.28 -2.16
N GLN A 122 15.08 10.38 -1.41
CA GLN A 122 15.07 10.41 0.05
C GLN A 122 15.37 9.04 0.67
N LEU A 123 14.90 7.96 0.05
CA LEU A 123 15.14 6.59 0.50
C LEU A 123 16.45 6.07 -0.12
N ARG A 124 17.51 6.01 0.69
CA ARG A 124 18.81 5.43 0.31
C ARG A 124 19.32 4.52 1.40
N ALA A 125 19.94 3.41 1.00
CA ALA A 125 20.49 2.44 1.94
C ALA A 125 21.51 3.12 2.89
N GLY A 126 21.45 2.77 4.17
CA GLY A 126 22.33 3.28 5.21
C GLY A 126 21.91 4.62 5.84
N ARG A 127 20.86 5.28 5.33
CA ARG A 127 20.36 6.54 5.90
C ARG A 127 19.39 6.33 7.05
N LYS A 128 19.36 7.30 7.97
CA LYS A 128 18.27 7.43 8.94
C LYS A 128 17.13 8.18 8.27
N VAL A 129 15.95 7.58 8.25
CA VAL A 129 14.76 8.15 7.62
C VAL A 129 13.59 8.12 8.59
N ILE A 130 12.74 9.14 8.51
CA ILE A 130 11.40 9.10 9.08
C ILE A 130 10.39 8.90 7.95
N VAL A 131 9.43 8.02 8.18
CA VAL A 131 8.41 7.64 7.19
C VAL A 131 7.02 7.85 7.73
N LYS A 132 6.08 8.18 6.85
CA LYS A 132 4.64 8.01 7.07
C LYS A 132 4.09 7.02 6.04
N GLY A 133 3.09 6.24 6.44
CA GLY A 133 2.47 5.28 5.54
C GLY A 133 1.36 4.46 6.17
N LEU A 134 0.74 3.59 5.37
CA LEU A 134 -0.28 2.65 5.83
C LEU A 134 0.41 1.44 6.45
N LEU A 135 0.14 1.16 7.72
CA LEU A 135 0.60 -0.07 8.36
C LEU A 135 -0.25 -1.25 7.90
N ILE A 136 0.41 -2.28 7.39
CA ILE A 136 -0.20 -3.55 7.00
C ILE A 136 0.45 -4.62 7.87
N ASP A 137 -0.32 -5.15 8.80
CA ASP A 137 0.09 -6.26 9.66
C ASP A 137 -0.74 -7.49 9.28
N ALA A 138 -0.18 -8.32 8.41
CA ALA A 138 -0.85 -9.48 7.85
C ALA A 138 0.16 -10.55 7.46
N ASP A 139 -0.25 -11.82 7.57
CA ASP A 139 0.54 -12.99 7.16
C ASP A 139 1.90 -13.09 7.87
N GLY A 140 1.97 -12.63 9.13
CA GLY A 140 3.21 -12.61 9.92
C GLY A 140 4.25 -11.59 9.45
N GLN A 141 3.88 -10.66 8.57
CA GLN A 141 4.78 -9.61 8.06
C GLN A 141 4.22 -8.22 8.30
N ARG A 142 5.02 -7.39 8.98
CA ARG A 142 4.74 -5.96 9.20
C ARG A 142 5.30 -5.16 8.02
N ARG A 143 4.39 -4.53 7.28
CA ARG A 143 4.69 -3.73 6.08
C ARG A 143 4.21 -2.29 6.26
N ILE A 144 4.95 -1.32 5.75
CA ILE A 144 4.50 0.08 5.65
C ILE A 144 4.43 0.44 4.17
N ASN A 145 3.21 0.71 3.67
CA ASN A 145 3.03 1.30 2.35
C ASN A 145 3.29 2.80 2.44
N LEU A 146 4.39 3.23 1.85
CA LEU A 146 4.91 4.58 2.02
C LEU A 146 4.00 5.61 1.37
N THR A 147 3.73 6.69 2.10
CA THR A 147 3.10 7.91 1.57
C THR A 147 4.04 9.10 1.66
N GLN A 148 5.00 9.09 2.59
CA GLN A 148 6.05 10.09 2.74
C GLN A 148 7.34 9.45 3.25
N VAL A 149 8.48 9.94 2.77
CA VAL A 149 9.81 9.62 3.30
C VAL A 149 10.62 10.91 3.40
N VAL A 150 11.24 11.13 4.55
CA VAL A 150 12.18 12.22 4.75
C VAL A 150 13.48 11.64 5.29
N SER A 151 14.59 11.93 4.60
CA SER A 151 15.93 11.66 5.09
C SER A 151 16.28 12.65 6.20
N VAL A 152 16.60 12.14 7.38
CA VAL A 152 16.91 12.96 8.56
C VAL A 152 18.39 12.92 8.94
N SER A 153 19.14 11.95 8.41
CA SER A 153 20.60 11.88 8.47
C SER A 153 21.14 11.04 7.31
N ASP A 154 22.31 11.42 6.78
CA ASP A 154 23.03 10.66 5.75
C ASP A 154 23.57 9.32 6.25
N THR A 155 23.64 9.13 7.57
CA THR A 155 24.02 7.87 8.20
C THR A 155 22.97 7.45 9.22
N CYS A 156 22.71 6.16 9.30
CA CYS A 156 21.98 5.55 10.40
C CYS A 156 23.00 5.06 11.41
N GLN A 157 23.35 5.91 12.36
CA GLN A 157 24.12 5.53 13.55
C GLN A 157 23.15 5.45 14.72
#